data_AF-A0A2L1SC90-F1
#
_entry.id   AF-A0A2L1SC90-F1
#
_cell.length_a   1.000
_cell.length_b   1.000
_cell.length_c   1.000
_cell.angle_alpha   90.00
_cell.angle_beta   90.00
_cell.angle_gamma   90.00
#
_symmetry.space_group_name_H-M   'P 1'
#
loop_
_entity.id
_entity.type
_entity.pdbx_description
1 polymer ?
#
loop_
_entity_poly.entity_id
_entity_poly.type
_entity_poly.pdbx_seq_one_letter_code
_entity_poly.pdbx_strand_id
1 'polypeptide(L)'
;MVAVNFRLALGVEEGPSLLNQLVGLLEGRAAATFVVLAGLGFTLAFAGRQHPTAAILKRATFLFILGLINLLIFEADILHFYAAYFLLGAVVLRLPLFWLPVIVIALPLEFIGLTVLFDYDTGWDWTSLAYTDLWTVPGFLRNLMFNGWHPVVPWFAFFACGMAIAKLPLRERRTQAALVFCGLALLAASVGFSQLTSTFLGPLSGLKPVPPGPFFVMGGCGTAMAVIGLCLLAFESRLLSKSFSVLLPAGRQTLTLYIAHILLGMGTLEAMGLLGAGTIESALLATLAFMLIATVFSWLWSRHFTAGPLEALMRKLAG
;
A
#
# COMPACT_ATOMS: atom_id res chain seq x y z
N MET A 1 -1.96 4.99 5.97
CA MET A 1 -1.23 3.90 6.64
C MET A 1 -1.14 4.15 8.13
N VAL A 2 -0.30 5.08 8.60
CA VAL A 2 -0.14 5.37 10.04
C VAL A 2 -1.48 5.59 10.76
N ALA A 3 -2.38 6.42 10.20
CA ALA A 3 -3.72 6.65 10.77
C ALA A 3 -4.53 5.37 11.02
N VAL A 4 -4.48 4.43 10.07
CA VAL A 4 -5.22 3.17 10.13
C VAL A 4 -4.56 2.23 11.14
N ASN A 5 -3.24 2.11 11.10
CA ASN A 5 -2.50 1.25 12.02
C ASN A 5 -2.62 1.72 13.47
N PHE A 6 -2.53 3.03 13.73
CA PHE A 6 -2.69 3.58 15.07
C PHE A 6 -4.13 3.43 15.56
N ARG A 7 -5.13 3.60 14.69
CA ARG A 7 -6.53 3.33 15.02
C ARG A 7 -6.73 1.86 15.45
N LEU A 8 -6.19 0.91 14.68
CA LEU A 8 -6.24 -0.52 15.00
C LEU A 8 -5.49 -0.84 16.31
N ALA A 9 -4.28 -0.33 16.48
CA ALA A 9 -3.45 -0.56 17.66
C ALA A 9 -4.09 -0.01 18.95
N LEU A 10 -4.81 1.12 18.84
CA LEU A 10 -5.53 1.73 19.95
C LEU A 10 -6.90 1.08 20.22
N GLY A 11 -7.32 0.09 19.43
CA GLY A 11 -8.61 -0.59 19.61
C GLY A 11 -9.83 0.28 19.30
N VAL A 12 -9.68 1.31 18.45
CA VAL A 12 -10.77 2.25 18.16
C VAL A 12 -11.78 1.62 17.21
N GLU A 13 -12.96 1.30 17.75
CA GLU A 13 -14.07 0.72 16.98
C GLU A 13 -14.59 1.65 15.86
N GLU A 14 -15.25 1.06 14.85
CA GLU A 14 -16.01 1.82 13.86
C GLU A 14 -17.15 2.59 14.55
N GLY A 15 -17.29 3.87 14.21
CA GLY A 15 -18.31 4.73 14.79
C GLY A 15 -18.89 5.73 13.80
N PRO A 16 -20.06 6.33 14.10
CA PRO A 16 -20.75 7.23 13.18
C PRO A 16 -20.12 8.64 13.11
N SER A 17 -19.15 8.94 13.98
CA SER A 17 -18.52 10.26 14.03
C SER A 17 -17.85 10.63 12.69
N LEU A 18 -17.86 11.92 12.36
CA LEU A 18 -17.24 12.43 11.12
C LEU A 18 -15.76 12.00 11.02
N LEU A 19 -15.03 12.01 12.14
CA LEU A 19 -13.63 11.59 12.18
C LEU A 19 -13.46 10.11 11.82
N ASN A 20 -14.33 9.23 12.33
CA ASN A 20 -14.32 7.81 11.98
C ASN A 20 -14.62 7.60 10.49
N GLN A 21 -15.60 8.31 9.93
CA GLN A 21 -15.91 8.23 8.51
C GLN A 21 -14.73 8.70 7.65
N LEU A 22 -14.08 9.81 8.02
CA LEU A 22 -12.90 10.33 7.31
C LEU A 22 -11.73 9.34 7.35
N VAL A 23 -11.46 8.71 8.50
CA VAL A 23 -10.41 7.68 8.60
C VAL A 23 -10.79 6.42 7.83
N GLY A 24 -12.06 6.02 7.88
CA GLY A 24 -12.58 4.89 7.10
C GLY A 24 -12.45 5.10 5.59
N LEU A 25 -12.57 6.34 5.08
CA LEU A 25 -12.31 6.65 3.67
C LEU A 25 -10.84 6.45 3.26
N LEU A 26 -9.89 6.50 4.20
CA LEU A 26 -8.47 6.26 3.95
C LEU A 26 -8.10 4.77 4.09
N GLU A 27 -8.92 4.00 4.78
CA GLU A 27 -8.72 2.59 5.06
C GLU A 27 -8.68 1.76 3.77
N GLY A 28 -7.65 0.95 3.60
CA GLY A 28 -7.36 0.21 2.37
C GLY A 28 -6.88 1.08 1.19
N ARG A 29 -7.48 2.25 0.96
CA ARG A 29 -7.16 3.13 -0.19
C ARG A 29 -5.77 3.76 -0.09
N ALA A 30 -5.34 4.10 1.12
CA ALA A 30 -3.98 4.61 1.34
C ALA A 30 -2.92 3.52 1.06
N ALA A 31 -3.17 2.28 1.46
CA ALA A 31 -2.31 1.13 1.17
C ALA A 31 -2.27 0.86 -0.34
N ALA A 32 -3.43 0.83 -1.00
CA ALA A 32 -3.53 0.65 -2.45
C ALA A 32 -2.73 1.70 -3.22
N THR A 33 -2.87 2.98 -2.85
CA THR A 33 -2.09 4.08 -3.44
C THR A 33 -0.58 3.88 -3.24
N PHE A 34 -0.16 3.40 -2.07
CA PHE A 34 1.24 3.10 -1.78
C PHE A 34 1.77 1.95 -2.66
N VAL A 35 0.99 0.89 -2.88
CA VAL A 35 1.34 -0.24 -3.77
C VAL A 35 1.39 0.19 -5.24
N VAL A 36 0.47 1.05 -5.69
CA VAL A 36 0.53 1.65 -7.04
C VAL A 36 1.80 2.48 -7.20
N LEU A 37 2.14 3.32 -6.22
CA LEU A 37 3.40 4.09 -6.25
C LEU A 37 4.63 3.17 -6.25
N ALA A 38 4.58 2.04 -5.55
CA ALA A 38 5.65 1.05 -5.54
C ALA A 38 5.86 0.43 -6.93
N GLY A 39 4.78 0.03 -7.62
CA GLY A 39 4.85 -0.48 -8.99
C GLY A 39 5.32 0.55 -10.00
N LEU A 40 4.90 1.80 -9.82
CA LEU A 40 5.35 2.95 -10.62
C LEU A 40 6.86 3.18 -10.43
N GLY A 41 7.31 3.31 -9.18
CA GLY A 41 8.71 3.52 -8.84
C GLY A 41 9.61 2.36 -9.26
N PHE A 42 9.13 1.12 -9.10
CA PHE A 42 9.79 -0.09 -9.57
C PHE A 42 10.03 -0.03 -11.09
N THR A 43 8.99 0.29 -11.87
CA THR A 43 9.10 0.35 -13.33
C THR A 43 10.05 1.44 -13.78
N LEU A 44 9.98 2.64 -13.18
CA LEU A 44 10.92 3.72 -13.47
C LEU A 44 12.37 3.35 -13.12
N ALA A 45 12.58 2.59 -12.05
CA ALA A 45 13.92 2.20 -11.60
C ALA A 45 14.55 1.08 -12.44
N PHE A 46 13.75 0.20 -13.06
CA PHE A 46 14.26 -1.05 -13.65
C PHE A 46 13.97 -1.23 -15.15
N ALA A 47 12.93 -0.61 -15.71
CA ALA A 47 12.53 -0.88 -17.10
C ALA A 47 13.59 -0.51 -18.16
N GLY A 48 14.47 0.45 -17.88
CA GLY A 48 15.53 0.88 -18.80
C GLY A 48 16.91 0.24 -18.54
N ARG A 49 17.03 -0.69 -17.58
CA ARG A 49 18.31 -1.34 -17.26
C ARG A 49 18.52 -2.59 -18.11
N GLN A 50 19.76 -2.84 -18.55
CA GLN A 50 20.10 -4.03 -19.37
C GLN A 50 19.93 -5.35 -18.60
N HIS A 51 20.36 -5.41 -17.33
CA HIS A 51 20.26 -6.61 -16.49
C HIS A 51 19.62 -6.30 -15.12
N PRO A 52 18.30 -5.99 -15.07
CA PRO A 52 17.64 -5.55 -13.85
C PRO A 52 17.39 -6.70 -12.86
N THR A 53 17.34 -7.95 -13.33
CA THR A 53 16.87 -9.09 -12.54
C THR A 53 17.70 -9.33 -11.28
N ALA A 54 19.03 -9.26 -11.34
CA ALA A 54 19.88 -9.48 -10.16
C ALA A 54 19.64 -8.41 -9.08
N ALA A 55 19.51 -7.14 -9.47
CA ALA A 55 19.21 -6.06 -8.52
C ALA A 55 17.80 -6.20 -7.93
N ILE A 56 16.81 -6.60 -8.74
CA ILE A 56 15.45 -6.85 -8.27
C ILE A 56 15.43 -8.01 -7.26
N LEU A 57 16.10 -9.13 -7.57
CA LEU A 57 16.18 -10.29 -6.67
C LEU A 57 16.82 -9.92 -5.33
N LYS A 58 17.91 -9.16 -5.33
CA LYS A 58 18.54 -8.71 -4.09
C LYS A 58 17.62 -7.82 -3.27
N ARG A 59 16.91 -6.88 -3.90
CA ARG A 59 15.96 -6.00 -3.19
C ARG A 59 14.75 -6.76 -2.67
N ALA A 60 14.20 -7.68 -3.45
CA ALA A 60 13.12 -8.57 -3.00
C ALA A 60 13.58 -9.42 -1.81
N THR A 61 14.79 -10.00 -1.88
CA THR A 61 15.37 -10.78 -0.77
C THR A 61 15.56 -9.93 0.48
N PHE A 62 16.08 -8.69 0.34
CA PHE A 62 16.23 -7.77 1.45
C PHE A 62 14.88 -7.44 2.11
N LEU A 63 13.85 -7.11 1.31
CA LEU A 63 12.51 -6.82 1.80
C LEU A 63 11.86 -8.05 2.44
N PHE A 64 12.10 -9.24 1.89
CA PHE A 64 11.60 -10.49 2.44
C PHE A 64 12.18 -10.78 3.83
N ILE A 65 13.51 -10.72 3.96
CA ILE A 65 14.20 -10.94 5.25
C ILE A 65 13.74 -9.90 6.28
N LEU A 66 13.71 -8.62 5.89
CA LEU A 66 13.25 -7.56 6.78
C LEU A 66 11.78 -7.72 7.17
N GLY A 67 10.92 -8.15 6.24
CA GLY A 67 9.52 -8.45 6.50
C GLY A 67 9.33 -9.63 7.46
N LEU A 68 10.09 -10.72 7.29
CA LEU A 68 10.07 -11.85 8.23
C LEU A 68 10.51 -11.45 9.64
N ILE A 69 11.53 -10.58 9.75
CA ILE A 69 11.94 -10.02 11.05
C ILE A 69 10.83 -9.14 11.62
N ASN A 70 10.18 -8.32 10.79
CA ASN A 70 9.11 -7.43 11.21
C ASN A 70 7.85 -8.20 11.66
N LEU A 71 7.55 -9.34 11.04
CA LEU A 71 6.46 -10.24 11.44
C LEU A 71 6.61 -10.79 12.87
N LEU A 72 7.82 -10.77 13.45
CA LEU A 72 8.03 -11.16 14.86
C LEU A 72 7.47 -10.16 15.86
N ILE A 73 7.21 -8.92 15.42
CA ILE A 73 6.74 -7.82 16.28
C ILE A 73 5.47 -7.16 15.75
N PHE A 74 5.12 -7.36 14.48
CA PHE A 74 3.98 -6.71 13.85
C PHE A 74 3.37 -7.60 12.76
N GLU A 75 2.19 -8.17 13.04
CA GLU A 75 1.52 -9.13 12.16
C GLU A 75 1.00 -8.52 10.85
N ALA A 76 0.72 -7.21 10.83
CA ALA A 76 0.30 -6.50 9.63
C ALA A 76 1.47 -5.99 8.76
N ASP A 77 2.59 -6.72 8.76
CA ASP A 77 3.74 -6.44 7.91
C ASP A 77 3.34 -6.40 6.41
N ILE A 78 3.86 -5.41 5.69
CA ILE A 78 3.64 -5.28 4.24
C ILE A 78 4.87 -5.69 3.41
N LEU A 79 6.06 -5.81 4.02
CA LEU A 79 7.32 -5.95 3.31
C LEU A 79 7.49 -7.31 2.65
N HIS A 80 7.04 -8.39 3.29
CA HIS A 80 7.12 -9.73 2.68
C HIS A 80 6.20 -9.85 1.45
N PHE A 81 5.05 -9.18 1.43
CA PHE A 81 4.21 -9.05 0.22
C PHE A 81 4.93 -8.23 -0.87
N TYR A 82 5.60 -7.14 -0.51
CA TYR A 82 6.38 -6.34 -1.46
C TYR A 82 7.53 -7.11 -2.10
N ALA A 83 8.16 -8.02 -1.35
CA ALA A 83 9.13 -8.94 -1.93
C ALA A 83 8.51 -9.78 -3.05
N ALA A 84 7.33 -10.37 -2.82
CA ALA A 84 6.61 -11.12 -3.85
C ALA A 84 6.21 -10.23 -5.04
N TYR A 85 5.74 -9.00 -4.81
CA TYR A 85 5.43 -8.05 -5.87
C TYR A 85 6.64 -7.70 -6.72
N PHE A 86 7.83 -7.55 -6.12
CA PHE A 86 9.05 -7.28 -6.87
C PHE A 86 9.45 -8.46 -7.75
N LEU A 87 9.31 -9.70 -7.25
CA LEU A 87 9.59 -10.91 -8.03
C LEU A 87 8.63 -11.04 -9.21
N LEU A 88 7.33 -10.87 -8.99
CA LEU A 88 6.33 -10.88 -10.06
C LEU A 88 6.52 -9.72 -11.03
N GLY A 89 6.83 -8.52 -10.53
CA GLY A 89 7.17 -7.35 -11.32
C GLY A 89 8.36 -7.60 -12.25
N ALA A 90 9.36 -8.36 -11.81
CA ALA A 90 10.50 -8.74 -12.66
C ALA A 90 10.08 -9.60 -13.87
N VAL A 91 9.09 -10.48 -13.68
CA VAL A 91 8.50 -11.29 -14.75
C VAL A 91 7.66 -10.40 -15.67
N VAL A 92 6.79 -9.57 -15.11
CA VAL A 92 5.90 -8.67 -15.86
C VAL A 92 6.67 -7.64 -16.68
N LEU A 93 7.83 -7.17 -16.22
CA LEU A 93 8.70 -6.27 -17.01
C LEU A 93 9.15 -6.86 -18.35
N ARG A 94 9.18 -8.20 -18.47
CA ARG A 94 9.54 -8.90 -19.71
C ARG A 94 8.36 -9.09 -20.65
N LEU A 95 7.13 -8.88 -20.16
CA LEU A 95 5.92 -9.05 -20.94
C LEU A 95 5.64 -7.79 -21.78
N PRO A 96 4.98 -7.96 -22.94
CA PRO A 96 4.40 -6.84 -23.68
C PRO A 96 3.45 -5.99 -22.83
N LEU A 97 3.41 -4.67 -23.09
CA LEU A 97 2.62 -3.69 -22.33
C LEU A 97 1.11 -4.03 -22.26
N PHE A 98 0.57 -4.72 -23.26
CA PHE A 98 -0.85 -5.09 -23.28
C PHE A 98 -1.25 -6.06 -22.16
N TRP A 99 -0.30 -6.79 -21.56
CA TRP A 99 -0.60 -7.69 -20.44
C TRP A 99 -0.88 -6.97 -19.12
N LEU A 100 -0.40 -5.75 -18.94
CA LEU A 100 -0.63 -4.99 -17.71
C LEU A 100 -2.12 -4.77 -17.41
N PRO A 101 -2.95 -4.24 -18.34
CA PRO A 101 -4.39 -4.14 -18.08
C PRO A 101 -5.07 -5.51 -17.90
N VAL A 102 -4.59 -6.56 -18.60
CA VAL A 102 -5.10 -7.93 -18.40
C VAL A 102 -4.85 -8.41 -16.97
N ILE A 103 -3.65 -8.21 -16.43
CA ILE A 103 -3.30 -8.59 -15.05
C ILE A 103 -4.14 -7.82 -14.03
N VAL A 104 -4.30 -6.51 -14.24
CA VAL A 104 -5.10 -5.63 -13.35
C VAL A 104 -6.56 -6.10 -13.26
N ILE A 105 -7.12 -6.63 -14.35
CA ILE A 105 -8.50 -7.12 -14.39
C ILE A 105 -8.59 -8.58 -13.94
N ALA A 106 -7.66 -9.44 -14.36
CA ALA A 106 -7.73 -10.88 -14.12
C ALA A 106 -7.59 -11.23 -12.64
N LEU A 107 -6.64 -10.62 -11.92
CA LEU A 107 -6.38 -10.93 -10.51
C LEU A 107 -7.59 -10.73 -9.58
N PRO A 108 -8.31 -9.59 -9.59
CA PRO A 108 -9.50 -9.45 -8.78
C PRO A 108 -10.64 -10.40 -9.17
N LEU A 109 -10.71 -10.86 -10.43
CA LEU A 109 -11.69 -11.87 -10.85
C LEU A 109 -11.29 -13.27 -10.39
N GLU A 110 -9.99 -13.61 -10.48
CA GLU A 110 -9.43 -14.84 -9.94
C GLU A 110 -9.63 -14.93 -8.42
N PHE A 111 -9.49 -13.80 -7.72
CA PHE A 111 -9.77 -13.72 -6.29
C PHE A 111 -11.19 -14.16 -5.94
N ILE A 112 -12.20 -13.81 -6.75
CA ILE A 112 -13.58 -14.29 -6.56
C ILE A 112 -13.61 -15.82 -6.63
N GLY A 113 -12.95 -16.40 -7.63
CA GLY A 113 -12.82 -17.86 -7.76
C GLY A 113 -12.17 -18.49 -6.53
N LEU A 114 -11.09 -17.89 -6.00
CA LEU A 114 -10.43 -18.35 -4.79
C LEU A 114 -11.36 -18.30 -3.57
N THR A 115 -12.16 -17.24 -3.41
CA THR A 115 -13.13 -17.14 -2.30
C THR A 115 -14.29 -18.13 -2.39
N VAL A 116 -14.56 -18.68 -3.58
CA VAL A 116 -15.54 -19.76 -3.76
C VAL A 116 -14.94 -21.13 -3.43
N LEU A 117 -13.64 -21.31 -3.71
CA LEU A 117 -12.94 -22.58 -3.55
C LEU A 117 -12.34 -22.77 -2.15
N PHE A 118 -11.96 -21.69 -1.48
CA PHE A 118 -11.25 -21.70 -0.21
C PHE A 118 -11.92 -20.77 0.80
N ASP A 119 -11.93 -21.19 2.05
CA ASP A 119 -12.42 -20.39 3.16
C ASP A 119 -11.41 -19.28 3.50
N TYR A 120 -11.85 -18.02 3.36
CA TYR A 120 -11.04 -16.83 3.61
C TYR A 120 -10.61 -16.71 5.08
N ASP A 121 -11.40 -17.23 6.01
CA ASP A 121 -11.15 -17.12 7.45
C ASP A 121 -10.11 -18.14 7.95
N THR A 122 -9.71 -19.10 7.11
CA THR A 122 -8.75 -20.15 7.48
C THR A 122 -7.43 -19.56 8.00
N GLY A 123 -7.08 -19.89 9.25
CA GLY A 123 -5.83 -19.48 9.91
C GLY A 123 -5.92 -18.18 10.69
N TRP A 124 -6.98 -17.38 10.53
CA TRP A 124 -7.16 -16.12 11.25
C TRP A 124 -7.83 -16.32 12.61
N ASP A 125 -7.29 -15.63 13.61
CA ASP A 125 -8.04 -15.19 14.78
C ASP A 125 -8.34 -13.69 14.63
N TRP A 126 -9.56 -13.36 14.20
CA TRP A 126 -9.99 -11.98 13.99
C TRP A 126 -10.14 -11.17 15.29
N THR A 127 -10.13 -11.82 16.45
CA THR A 127 -10.23 -11.13 17.75
C THR A 127 -8.88 -10.56 18.15
N SER A 128 -7.82 -11.36 18.06
CA SER A 128 -6.46 -10.92 18.35
C SER A 128 -5.74 -10.34 17.12
N LEU A 129 -6.38 -10.41 15.94
CA LEU A 129 -5.79 -10.10 14.64
C LEU A 129 -4.54 -10.93 14.34
N ALA A 130 -4.52 -12.18 14.85
CA ALA A 130 -3.37 -13.06 14.76
C ALA A 130 -3.52 -14.13 13.67
N TYR A 131 -2.42 -14.51 13.02
CA TYR A 131 -2.39 -15.60 12.04
C TYR A 131 -1.76 -16.87 12.61
N THR A 132 -2.60 -17.84 12.96
CA THR A 132 -2.27 -18.99 13.83
C THR A 132 -1.23 -19.97 13.27
N ASP A 133 -1.26 -20.23 11.96
CA ASP A 133 -0.38 -21.21 11.28
C ASP A 133 0.61 -20.54 10.30
N LEU A 134 0.90 -19.25 10.50
CA LEU A 134 1.72 -18.43 9.57
C LEU A 134 3.09 -19.04 9.29
N TRP A 135 3.71 -19.64 10.30
CA TRP A 135 5.06 -20.21 10.21
C TRP A 135 5.10 -21.63 9.62
N THR A 136 3.95 -22.16 9.19
CA THR A 136 3.87 -23.38 8.39
C THR A 136 3.93 -23.02 6.91
N VAL A 137 4.47 -23.92 6.06
CA VAL A 137 4.54 -23.67 4.61
C VAL A 137 3.14 -23.44 3.99
N PRO A 138 2.09 -24.24 4.31
CA PRO A 138 0.76 -24.00 3.77
C PRO A 138 0.13 -22.70 4.28
N GLY A 139 0.26 -22.39 5.58
CA GLY A 139 -0.26 -21.15 6.17
C GLY A 139 0.42 -19.91 5.60
N PHE A 140 1.74 -19.92 5.48
CA PHE A 140 2.50 -18.83 4.85
C PHE A 140 2.07 -18.60 3.40
N LEU A 141 1.91 -19.66 2.62
CA LEU A 141 1.50 -19.55 1.22
C LEU A 141 0.06 -19.02 1.10
N ARG A 142 -0.86 -19.50 1.95
CA ARG A 142 -2.25 -19.02 2.00
C ARG A 142 -2.32 -17.54 2.37
N ASN A 143 -1.57 -17.12 3.39
CA ASN A 143 -1.45 -15.71 3.78
C ASN A 143 -0.88 -14.85 2.64
N LEU A 144 0.25 -15.27 2.06
CA LEU A 144 0.94 -14.52 1.01
C LEU A 144 0.10 -14.41 -0.27
N MET A 145 -0.60 -15.46 -0.68
CA MET A 145 -1.31 -15.51 -1.96
C MET A 145 -2.77 -15.09 -1.90
N PHE A 146 -3.47 -15.35 -0.79
CA PHE A 146 -4.93 -15.32 -0.77
C PHE A 146 -5.56 -14.49 0.36
N ASN A 147 -5.24 -14.77 1.63
CA ASN A 147 -6.01 -14.21 2.74
C ASN A 147 -5.18 -13.39 3.74
N GLY A 148 -3.96 -12.98 3.41
CA GLY A 148 -3.19 -12.04 4.24
C GLY A 148 -3.81 -10.64 4.29
N TRP A 149 -3.11 -9.68 4.91
CA TRP A 149 -3.54 -8.28 4.89
C TRP A 149 -3.44 -7.65 3.50
N HIS A 150 -2.46 -8.07 2.70
CA HIS A 150 -2.19 -7.56 1.35
C HIS A 150 -1.83 -8.72 0.40
N PRO A 151 -2.70 -9.73 0.23
CA PRO A 151 -2.37 -10.96 -0.48
C PRO A 151 -2.07 -10.68 -1.95
N VAL A 152 -1.12 -11.42 -2.52
CA VAL A 152 -0.69 -11.28 -3.92
C VAL A 152 -1.87 -11.30 -4.88
N VAL A 153 -2.79 -12.24 -4.68
CA VAL A 153 -4.11 -12.21 -5.31
C VAL A 153 -5.08 -11.52 -4.34
N PRO A 154 -5.61 -10.32 -4.63
CA PRO A 154 -5.50 -9.57 -5.88
C PRO A 154 -4.57 -8.34 -5.81
N TRP A 155 -3.86 -8.07 -4.72
CA TRP A 155 -3.17 -6.79 -4.53
C TRP A 155 -2.06 -6.51 -5.55
N PHE A 156 -1.49 -7.54 -6.19
CA PHE A 156 -0.55 -7.33 -7.29
C PHE A 156 -1.18 -6.56 -8.46
N ALA A 157 -2.51 -6.50 -8.58
CA ALA A 157 -3.22 -5.62 -9.52
C ALA A 157 -2.89 -4.13 -9.28
N PHE A 158 -2.78 -3.68 -8.02
CA PHE A 158 -2.36 -2.31 -7.72
C PHE A 158 -0.93 -2.06 -8.19
N PHE A 159 -0.04 -3.01 -7.94
CA PHE A 159 1.35 -2.90 -8.37
C PHE A 159 1.44 -2.83 -9.91
N ALA A 160 0.73 -3.73 -10.61
CA ALA A 160 0.63 -3.73 -12.07
C ALA A 160 0.01 -2.43 -12.63
N CYS A 161 -1.02 -1.87 -11.97
CA CYS A 161 -1.58 -0.56 -12.31
C CYS A 161 -0.49 0.53 -12.24
N GLY A 162 0.32 0.53 -11.18
CA GLY A 162 1.48 1.40 -11.05
C GLY A 162 2.50 1.23 -12.18
N MET A 163 2.80 -0.03 -12.53
CA MET A 163 3.70 -0.34 -13.65
C MET A 163 3.16 0.20 -14.99
N ALA A 164 1.85 0.14 -15.21
CA ALA A 164 1.20 0.71 -16.40
C ALA A 164 1.28 2.25 -16.41
N ILE A 165 0.99 2.91 -15.29
CA ILE A 165 1.07 4.37 -15.16
C ILE A 165 2.50 4.87 -15.46
N ALA A 166 3.53 4.14 -15.02
CA ALA A 166 4.92 4.50 -15.28
C ALA A 166 5.32 4.54 -16.76
N LYS A 167 4.53 3.93 -17.65
CA LYS A 167 4.75 3.91 -19.10
C LYS A 167 4.09 5.09 -19.82
N LEU A 168 3.24 5.85 -19.13
CA LEU A 168 2.59 7.04 -19.67
C LEU A 168 3.51 8.26 -19.62
N PRO A 169 3.33 9.28 -20.49
CA PRO A 169 4.10 10.51 -20.43
C PRO A 169 3.62 11.39 -19.26
N LEU A 170 4.09 11.10 -18.05
CA LEU A 170 3.65 11.74 -16.79
C LEU A 170 3.95 13.24 -16.71
N ARG A 171 4.84 13.76 -17.56
CA ARG A 171 5.14 15.20 -17.66
C ARG A 171 4.10 15.98 -18.46
N GLU A 172 3.27 15.29 -19.25
CA GLU A 172 2.25 15.95 -20.05
C GLU A 172 1.02 16.26 -19.21
N ARG A 173 0.61 17.53 -19.17
CA ARG A 173 -0.59 17.97 -18.46
C ARG A 173 -1.86 17.23 -18.88
N ARG A 174 -1.95 16.82 -20.16
CA ARG A 174 -3.05 15.99 -20.67
C ARG A 174 -3.10 14.63 -19.96
N THR A 175 -1.96 13.96 -19.79
CA THR A 175 -1.85 12.68 -19.08
C THR A 175 -2.19 12.84 -17.61
N GLN A 176 -1.71 13.90 -16.96
CA GLN A 176 -2.00 14.17 -15.56
C GLN A 176 -3.50 14.42 -15.34
N ALA A 177 -4.13 15.24 -16.19
CA ALA A 177 -5.58 15.47 -16.15
C ALA A 177 -6.38 14.19 -16.46
N ALA A 178 -5.92 13.36 -17.40
CA ALA A 178 -6.54 12.07 -17.70
C ALA A 178 -6.44 11.11 -16.50
N LEU A 179 -5.32 11.06 -15.77
CA LEU A 179 -5.20 10.27 -14.54
C LEU A 179 -6.21 10.71 -13.48
N VAL A 180 -6.42 12.02 -13.33
CA VAL A 180 -7.46 12.56 -12.43
C VAL A 180 -8.84 12.13 -12.88
N PHE A 181 -9.22 12.43 -14.12
CA PHE A 181 -10.56 12.17 -14.62
C PHE A 181 -10.89 10.67 -14.67
N CYS A 182 -10.01 9.85 -15.25
CA CYS A 182 -10.20 8.40 -15.31
C CYS A 182 -10.16 7.78 -13.90
N GLY A 183 -9.30 8.28 -13.01
CA GLY A 183 -9.24 7.81 -11.63
C GLY A 183 -10.53 8.07 -10.86
N LEU A 184 -11.08 9.29 -10.96
CA LEU A 184 -12.37 9.64 -10.37
C LEU A 184 -13.53 8.86 -11.00
N ALA A 185 -13.53 8.68 -12.32
CA ALA A 185 -14.54 7.88 -13.01
C ALA A 185 -14.49 6.41 -12.56
N LEU A 186 -13.30 5.83 -12.40
CA LEU A 186 -13.13 4.46 -11.94
C LEU A 186 -13.55 4.30 -10.47
N LEU A 187 -13.26 5.29 -9.62
CA LEU A 187 -13.74 5.33 -8.25
C LEU A 187 -15.27 5.41 -8.21
N ALA A 188 -15.89 6.31 -8.98
CA ALA A 188 -17.34 6.42 -9.05
C ALA A 188 -17.99 5.13 -9.58
N ALA A 189 -17.41 4.51 -10.62
CA ALA A 189 -17.85 3.24 -11.16
C ALA A 189 -17.76 2.11 -10.13
N SER A 190 -16.68 2.06 -9.32
CA SER A 190 -16.55 1.05 -8.26
C SER A 190 -17.68 1.13 -7.24
N VAL A 191 -18.04 2.34 -6.82
CA VAL A 191 -19.15 2.57 -5.88
C VAL A 191 -20.48 2.25 -6.54
N GLY A 192 -20.70 2.70 -7.77
CA GLY A 192 -21.92 2.43 -8.52
C GLY A 192 -22.16 0.94 -8.75
N PHE A 193 -21.14 0.20 -9.21
CA PHE A 193 -21.25 -1.24 -9.41
C PHE A 193 -21.41 -2.01 -8.11
N SER A 194 -20.70 -1.61 -7.05
CA SER A 194 -20.90 -2.19 -5.71
C SER A 194 -22.36 -2.07 -5.27
N GLN A 195 -22.96 -0.89 -5.39
CA GLN A 195 -24.36 -0.67 -5.04
C GLN A 195 -25.31 -1.49 -5.92
N LEU A 196 -25.13 -1.46 -7.25
CA LEU A 196 -25.99 -2.17 -8.20
C LEU A 196 -25.95 -3.70 -8.03
N THR A 197 -24.80 -4.24 -7.64
CA THR A 197 -24.61 -5.69 -7.52
C THR A 197 -24.80 -6.21 -6.10
N SER A 198 -24.87 -5.32 -5.09
CA SER A 198 -24.96 -5.67 -3.66
C SER A 198 -26.06 -6.67 -3.34
N THR A 199 -27.22 -6.57 -4.00
CA THR A 199 -28.37 -7.45 -3.77
C THR A 199 -28.15 -8.89 -4.27
N PHE A 200 -27.33 -9.09 -5.31
CA PHE A 200 -27.16 -10.40 -5.95
C PHE A 200 -25.81 -11.06 -5.65
N LEU A 201 -24.75 -10.27 -5.50
CA LEU A 201 -23.39 -10.76 -5.22
C LEU A 201 -23.01 -10.66 -3.72
N GLY A 202 -23.82 -9.97 -2.90
CA GLY A 202 -23.65 -9.90 -1.46
C GLY A 202 -22.25 -9.43 -1.04
N PRO A 203 -21.51 -10.18 -0.20
CA PRO A 203 -20.17 -9.79 0.26
C PRO A 203 -19.14 -9.54 -0.87
N LEU A 204 -19.28 -10.19 -2.03
CA LEU A 204 -18.37 -10.00 -3.17
C LEU A 204 -18.49 -8.60 -3.80
N SER A 205 -19.58 -7.89 -3.54
CA SER A 205 -19.76 -6.49 -3.92
C SER A 205 -19.04 -5.50 -2.98
N GLY A 206 -18.33 -5.99 -1.96
CA GLY A 206 -17.70 -5.17 -0.93
C GLY A 206 -16.66 -4.17 -1.45
N LEU A 207 -16.59 -3.03 -0.76
CA LEU A 207 -15.57 -1.99 -0.95
C LEU A 207 -14.54 -1.95 0.18
N LYS A 208 -14.65 -2.86 1.16
CA LYS A 208 -13.69 -2.98 2.25
C LYS A 208 -12.42 -3.70 1.76
N PRO A 209 -11.25 -3.42 2.37
CA PRO A 209 -9.98 -4.04 1.97
C PRO A 209 -9.84 -5.52 2.36
N VAL A 210 -10.70 -6.01 3.25
CA VAL A 210 -10.67 -7.38 3.78
C VAL A 210 -12.09 -7.93 3.77
N PRO A 211 -12.42 -8.92 2.91
CA PRO A 211 -11.62 -9.41 1.78
C PRO A 211 -11.52 -8.38 0.62
N PRO A 212 -10.36 -8.30 -0.09
CA PRO A 212 -10.13 -7.30 -1.15
C PRO A 212 -10.84 -7.66 -2.47
N GLY A 213 -12.15 -7.43 -2.54
CA GLY A 213 -12.96 -7.72 -3.73
C GLY A 213 -12.63 -6.88 -4.99
N PRO A 214 -13.23 -7.21 -6.15
CA PRO A 214 -12.96 -6.54 -7.42
C PRO A 214 -13.29 -5.04 -7.40
N PHE A 215 -14.37 -4.64 -6.73
CA PHE A 215 -14.75 -3.23 -6.64
C PHE A 215 -13.83 -2.46 -5.69
N PHE A 216 -13.29 -3.11 -4.64
CA PHE A 216 -12.23 -2.51 -3.82
C PHE A 216 -10.97 -2.25 -4.66
N VAL A 217 -10.52 -3.23 -5.46
CA VAL A 217 -9.35 -3.06 -6.36
C VAL A 217 -9.59 -1.96 -7.39
N MET A 218 -10.77 -1.93 -7.99
CA MET A 218 -11.19 -0.89 -8.94
C MET A 218 -11.13 0.51 -8.30
N GLY A 219 -11.79 0.68 -7.15
CA GLY A 219 -11.83 1.96 -6.43
C GLY A 219 -10.47 2.39 -5.88
N GLY A 220 -9.65 1.43 -5.45
CA GLY A 220 -8.28 1.67 -5.00
C GLY A 220 -7.37 2.14 -6.14
N CYS A 221 -7.43 1.50 -7.32
CA CYS A 221 -6.71 1.95 -8.51
C CYS A 221 -7.17 3.35 -8.93
N GLY A 222 -8.49 3.59 -8.94
CA GLY A 222 -9.07 4.89 -9.28
C GLY A 222 -8.61 6.01 -8.33
N THR A 223 -8.63 5.73 -7.03
CA THR A 223 -8.13 6.66 -5.99
C THR A 223 -6.66 6.96 -6.20
N ALA A 224 -5.83 5.92 -6.42
CA ALA A 224 -4.40 6.10 -6.63
C ALA A 224 -4.10 6.93 -7.89
N MET A 225 -4.78 6.64 -9.01
CA MET A 225 -4.67 7.42 -10.25
C MET A 225 -5.03 8.89 -10.03
N ALA A 226 -6.15 9.15 -9.35
CA ALA A 226 -6.59 10.51 -9.06
C ALA A 226 -5.60 11.26 -8.17
N VAL A 227 -5.12 10.63 -7.09
CA VAL A 227 -4.14 11.23 -6.18
C VAL A 227 -2.81 11.51 -6.91
N ILE A 228 -2.31 10.55 -7.69
CA ILE A 228 -1.06 10.73 -8.47
C ILE A 228 -1.22 11.88 -9.47
N GLY A 229 -2.32 11.90 -10.23
CA GLY A 229 -2.59 12.97 -11.20
C GLY A 229 -2.69 14.35 -10.55
N LEU A 230 -3.39 14.46 -9.41
CA LEU A 230 -3.49 15.70 -8.64
C LEU A 230 -2.14 16.15 -8.11
N CYS A 231 -1.31 15.23 -7.59
CA CYS A 231 0.04 15.55 -7.14
C CYS A 231 0.93 16.09 -8.27
N LEU A 232 0.85 15.49 -9.47
CA LEU A 232 1.60 15.95 -10.65
C LEU A 232 1.15 17.35 -11.09
N LEU A 233 -0.16 17.59 -11.17
CA LEU A 233 -0.72 18.91 -11.52
C LEU A 233 -0.36 19.97 -10.47
N ALA A 234 -0.43 19.63 -9.18
CA ALA A 234 -0.11 20.54 -8.09
C ALA A 234 1.37 20.96 -8.13
N PHE A 235 2.27 20.08 -8.57
CA PHE A 235 3.69 20.38 -8.69
C PHE A 235 4.05 21.33 -9.84
N GLU A 236 3.15 21.55 -10.81
CA GLU A 236 3.34 22.59 -11.84
C GLU A 236 3.24 24.01 -11.25
N SER A 237 2.57 24.18 -10.10
CA SER A 237 2.45 25.47 -9.42
C SER A 237 3.72 25.81 -8.65
N ARG A 238 4.33 26.97 -8.96
CA ARG A 238 5.56 27.44 -8.30
C ARG A 238 5.40 27.61 -6.79
N LEU A 239 4.23 28.06 -6.31
CA LEU A 239 3.97 28.24 -4.88
C LEU A 239 3.87 26.89 -4.16
N LEU A 240 3.10 25.97 -4.73
CA LEU A 240 2.90 24.63 -4.15
C LEU A 240 4.19 23.80 -4.17
N SER A 241 4.99 23.92 -5.23
CA SER A 241 6.27 23.20 -5.35
C SER A 241 7.24 23.51 -4.19
N LYS A 242 7.25 24.75 -3.68
CA LYS A 242 8.07 25.13 -2.53
C LYS A 242 7.58 24.47 -1.24
N SER A 243 6.28 24.51 -0.97
CA SER A 243 5.72 23.87 0.22
C SER A 243 5.90 22.35 0.19
N PHE A 244 5.66 21.72 -0.96
CA PHE A 244 5.85 20.28 -1.13
C PHE A 244 7.32 19.84 -1.06
N SER A 245 8.27 20.74 -1.32
CA SER A 245 9.70 20.41 -1.20
C SER A 245 10.11 19.97 0.20
N VAL A 246 9.39 20.41 1.25
CA VAL A 246 9.61 19.98 2.63
C VAL A 246 9.17 18.54 2.85
N LEU A 247 8.17 18.06 2.09
CA LEU A 247 7.61 16.71 2.18
C LEU A 247 8.36 15.70 1.29
N LEU A 248 9.07 16.15 0.25
CA LEU A 248 9.82 15.28 -0.66
C LEU A 248 10.82 14.35 0.05
N PRO A 249 11.61 14.79 1.06
CA PRO A 249 12.49 13.92 1.81
C PRO A 249 11.78 12.74 2.46
N ALA A 250 10.58 12.94 3.02
CA ALA A 250 9.81 11.87 3.66
C ALA A 250 9.41 10.79 2.64
N GLY A 251 9.02 11.19 1.42
CA GLY A 251 8.71 10.25 0.33
C GLY A 251 9.90 9.43 -0.17
N ARG A 252 11.14 9.88 0.08
CA ARG A 252 12.38 9.14 -0.25
C ARG A 252 12.87 8.23 0.89
N GLN A 253 12.20 8.27 2.04
CA GLN A 253 12.56 7.56 3.26
C GLN A 253 11.41 6.65 3.74
N THR A 254 10.60 6.16 2.80
CA THR A 254 9.36 5.41 3.11
C THR A 254 9.60 4.10 3.84
N LEU A 255 10.71 3.38 3.58
CA LEU A 255 11.06 2.16 4.30
C LEU A 255 11.52 2.48 5.73
N THR A 256 12.36 3.51 5.90
CA THR A 256 12.77 3.96 7.23
C THR A 256 11.55 4.41 8.04
N LEU A 257 10.69 5.24 7.46
CA LEU A 257 9.49 5.73 8.14
C LEU A 257 8.48 4.62 8.40
N TYR A 258 8.41 3.61 7.53
CA TYR A 258 7.61 2.41 7.77
C TYR A 258 8.11 1.66 9.01
N ILE A 259 9.40 1.35 9.12
CA ILE A 259 9.89 0.67 10.33
C ILE A 259 9.77 1.59 11.57
N ALA A 260 10.00 2.89 11.41
CA ALA A 260 9.90 3.85 12.51
C ALA A 260 8.47 3.99 13.06
N HIS A 261 7.41 3.93 12.24
CA HIS A 261 6.04 4.01 12.77
C HIS A 261 5.64 2.76 13.56
N ILE A 262 6.32 1.63 13.31
CA ILE A 262 6.13 0.41 14.08
C ILE A 262 6.90 0.51 15.39
N LEU A 263 8.23 0.61 15.31
CA LEU A 263 9.09 0.58 16.49
C LEU A 263 8.94 1.82 17.38
N LEU A 264 8.90 3.01 16.80
CA LEU A 264 8.83 4.27 17.54
C LEU A 264 7.38 4.74 17.68
N GLY A 265 6.58 4.62 16.62
CA GLY A 265 5.18 5.03 16.64
C GLY A 265 4.35 4.15 17.58
N MET A 266 4.15 2.88 17.24
CA MET A 266 3.37 1.96 18.07
C MET A 266 4.09 1.63 19.39
N GLY A 267 5.42 1.46 19.38
CA GLY A 267 6.18 1.22 20.62
C GLY A 267 6.06 2.35 21.66
N THR A 268 5.91 3.61 21.23
CA THR A 268 5.63 4.70 22.20
C THR A 268 4.20 4.65 22.73
N LEU A 269 3.21 4.32 21.89
CA LEU A 269 1.83 4.11 22.35
C LEU A 269 1.72 2.95 23.34
N GLU A 270 2.46 1.87 23.10
CA GLU A 270 2.61 0.73 24.00
C GLU A 270 3.24 1.14 25.33
N ALA A 271 4.38 1.84 25.29
CA ALA A 271 5.06 2.32 26.50
C ALA A 271 4.20 3.27 27.35
N MET A 272 3.27 3.99 26.71
CA MET A 272 2.28 4.85 27.39
C MET A 272 1.05 4.09 27.89
N GLY A 273 0.93 2.78 27.64
CA GLY A 273 -0.21 1.96 28.04
C GLY A 273 -1.51 2.30 27.30
N LEU A 274 -1.41 2.87 26.08
CA LEU A 274 -2.58 3.35 25.32
C LEU A 274 -3.17 2.28 24.39
N LEU A 275 -2.49 1.15 24.18
CA LEU A 275 -2.96 0.09 23.29
C LEU A 275 -4.32 -0.47 23.75
N GLY A 276 -5.23 -0.66 22.78
CA GLY A 276 -6.56 -1.24 23.01
C GLY A 276 -7.56 -0.37 23.81
N ALA A 277 -7.19 0.84 24.24
CA ALA A 277 -8.03 1.70 25.07
C ALA A 277 -8.13 3.15 24.58
N GLY A 278 -7.76 3.43 23.34
CA GLY A 278 -7.73 4.77 22.78
C GLY A 278 -9.05 5.22 22.16
N THR A 279 -9.16 6.53 21.91
CA THR A 279 -10.24 7.12 21.12
C THR A 279 -9.77 7.51 19.72
N ILE A 280 -10.69 7.80 18.80
CA ILE A 280 -10.35 8.27 17.45
C ILE A 280 -9.53 9.57 17.48
N GLU A 281 -9.80 10.46 18.44
CA GLU A 281 -9.05 11.70 18.63
C GLU A 281 -7.60 11.40 19.05
N SER A 282 -7.40 10.45 19.96
CA SER A 282 -6.05 10.04 20.39
C SER A 282 -5.26 9.41 19.24
N ALA A 283 -5.91 8.58 18.41
CA ALA A 283 -5.31 7.97 17.23
C ALA A 283 -4.89 9.02 16.19
N LEU A 284 -5.76 10.01 15.94
CA LEU A 284 -5.47 11.10 15.02
C LEU A 284 -4.38 12.03 15.55
N LEU A 285 -4.40 12.35 16.84
CA LEU A 285 -3.35 13.16 17.47
C LEU A 285 -1.99 12.47 17.37
N ALA A 286 -1.91 11.19 17.72
CA ALA A 286 -0.70 10.38 17.59
C ALA A 286 -0.24 10.32 16.13
N THR A 287 -1.17 10.15 15.18
CA THR A 287 -0.86 10.14 13.74
C THR A 287 -0.27 11.46 13.27
N LEU A 288 -0.90 12.59 13.61
CA LEU A 288 -0.43 13.91 13.22
C LEU A 288 0.92 14.23 13.85
N ALA A 289 1.11 13.89 15.14
CA ALA A 289 2.37 14.03 15.83
C ALA A 289 3.48 13.21 15.15
N PHE A 290 3.21 11.93 14.87
CA PHE A 290 4.16 11.06 14.17
C PHE A 290 4.49 11.61 12.77
N MET A 291 3.49 12.00 11.98
CA MET A 291 3.71 12.55 10.64
C MET A 291 4.54 13.84 10.67
N LEU A 292 4.31 14.73 11.63
CA LEU A 292 5.09 15.94 11.81
C LEU A 292 6.55 15.61 12.16
N ILE A 293 6.77 14.75 13.18
CA ILE A 293 8.10 14.33 13.63
C ILE A 293 8.85 13.63 12.49
N ALA A 294 8.21 12.69 11.80
CA ALA A 294 8.76 11.97 10.66
C ALA A 294 9.16 12.90 9.51
N THR A 295 8.35 13.93 9.24
CA THR A 295 8.65 14.93 8.20
C THR A 295 9.85 15.77 8.59
N VAL A 296 9.88 16.29 9.82
CA VAL A 296 11.01 17.09 10.33
C VAL A 296 12.29 16.26 10.34
N PHE A 297 12.23 15.03 10.85
CA PHE A 297 13.36 14.09 10.82
C PHE A 297 13.86 13.87 9.39
N SER A 298 12.95 13.52 8.46
CA SER A 298 13.32 13.23 7.07
C SER A 298 13.97 14.43 6.40
N TRP A 299 13.45 15.63 6.67
CA TRP A 299 13.99 16.86 6.15
C TRP A 299 15.39 17.17 6.72
N LEU A 300 15.59 17.06 8.04
CA LEU A 300 16.89 17.27 8.68
C LEU A 300 17.92 16.25 8.20
N TRP A 301 17.53 14.97 8.12
CA TRP A 301 18.38 13.89 7.63
C TRP A 301 18.83 14.12 6.18
N SER A 302 17.91 14.59 5.33
CA SER A 302 18.18 14.84 3.91
C SER A 302 19.19 15.97 3.64
N ARG A 303 19.51 16.79 4.63
CA ARG A 303 20.58 17.81 4.53
C ARG A 303 21.97 17.18 4.52
N HIS A 304 22.14 16.01 5.12
CA HIS A 304 23.43 15.33 5.25
C HIS A 304 23.51 14.05 4.42
N PHE A 305 22.37 13.38 4.16
CA PHE A 305 22.33 12.08 3.50
C PHE A 305 21.33 12.06 2.34
N THR A 306 21.66 11.30 1.28
CA THR A 306 20.84 11.20 0.06
C THR A 306 19.74 10.15 0.14
N ALA A 307 19.78 9.27 1.13
CA ALA A 307 18.80 8.22 1.36
C ALA A 307 18.57 8.08 2.87
N GLY A 308 17.39 7.58 3.25
CA GLY A 308 17.12 7.25 4.65
C GLY A 308 18.03 6.12 5.12
N PRO A 309 18.17 5.93 6.45
CA PRO A 309 19.00 4.89 7.04
C PRO A 309 18.79 3.49 6.43
N LEU A 310 17.55 3.00 6.38
CA LEU A 310 17.24 1.67 5.85
C LEU A 310 17.32 1.62 4.32
N GLU A 311 16.97 2.71 3.64
CA GLU A 311 17.14 2.80 2.18
C GLU A 311 18.62 2.78 1.79
N ALA A 312 19.49 3.42 2.58
CA ALA A 312 20.94 3.40 2.38
C ALA A 312 21.51 2.00 2.63
N LEU A 313 21.04 1.32 3.69
CA LEU A 313 21.41 -0.07 3.96
C LEU A 313 20.98 -1.00 2.82
N MET A 314 19.74 -0.88 2.36
CA MET A 314 19.23 -1.64 1.22
C MET A 314 20.06 -1.37 -0.04
N ARG A 315 20.38 -0.11 -0.34
CA ARG A 315 21.22 0.25 -1.50
C ARG A 315 22.62 -0.38 -1.40
N LYS A 316 23.20 -0.42 -0.20
CA LYS A 316 24.51 -1.04 0.03
C LYS A 316 24.49 -2.57 -0.17
N LEU A 317 23.44 -3.25 0.32
CA LEU A 317 23.35 -4.72 0.26
C LEU A 317 22.76 -5.24 -1.06
N ALA A 318 21.88 -4.47 -1.69
CA ALA A 318 21.06 -4.90 -2.82
C ALA A 318 21.26 -4.12 -4.13
N GLY A 319 22.10 -3.09 -4.14
CA GLY A 319 22.43 -2.29 -5.34
C GLY A 319 21.54 -1.06 -5.52
#